data_AF-A0A434EU09-F1
#
_entry.id   AF-A0A434EU09-F1
#
_cell.length_a   1.000
_cell.length_b   1.000
_cell.length_c   1.000
_cell.angle_alpha   90.00
_cell.angle_beta   90.00
_cell.angle_gamma   90.00
#
_symmetry.space_group_name_H-M   'P 1'
#
loop_
_entity.id
_entity.type
_entity.pdbx_description
1 polymer ?
#
loop_
_entity_poly.entity_id
_entity_poly.type
_entity_poly.pdbx_seq_one_letter_code
_entity_poly.pdbx_strand_id
1 'polypeptide(L)' 'DDSAVRRALESLAAEGFAEAELDQIGDMEGEPDEEPHLSAYQGALEGEVSIVTFDEPF' A
#
# COMPACT_ATOMS: atom_id res chain seq x y z
N ASP A 1 12.85 -2.32 7.93
CA ASP A 1 13.15 -3.69 7.45
C ASP A 1 11.94 -4.12 6.66
N ASP A 2 12.07 -4.15 5.35
CA ASP A 2 10.94 -4.15 4.41
C ASP A 2 10.51 -5.58 4.07
N SER A 3 10.95 -6.55 4.88
CA SER A 3 10.68 -7.97 4.71
C SER A 3 9.18 -8.30 4.77
N ALA A 4 8.38 -7.54 5.51
CA ALA A 4 6.92 -7.68 5.53
C ALA A 4 6.29 -7.29 4.19
N VAL A 5 6.70 -6.15 3.62
CA VAL A 5 6.21 -5.65 2.32
C VAL A 5 6.58 -6.63 1.20
N ARG A 6 7.84 -7.08 1.18
CA ARG A 6 8.32 -8.06 0.20
C ARG A 6 7.50 -9.36 0.24
N ARG A 7 7.21 -9.89 1.43
CA ARG A 7 6.40 -11.10 1.60
C ARG A 7 4.95 -10.92 1.15
N ALA A 8 4.37 -9.73 1.38
CA ALA A 8 3.03 -9.42 0.91
C ALA A 8 2.97 -9.39 -0.62
N LEU A 9 3.93 -8.73 -1.28
CA LEU A 9 4.03 -8.67 -2.74
C LEU A 9 4.27 -10.05 -3.37
N GLU A 10 5.16 -10.85 -2.78
CA GLU A 10 5.39 -12.24 -3.23
C GLU A 10 4.12 -13.10 -3.12
N SER A 11 3.33 -12.90 -2.06
CA SER A 11 2.06 -13.61 -1.86
C SER A 11 1.00 -13.17 -2.86
N LEU A 12 0.90 -11.86 -3.14
CA LEU A 12 -0.01 -11.34 -4.16
C LEU A 12 0.37 -11.81 -5.57
N ALA A 13 1.65 -11.80 -5.92
CA ALA A 13 2.11 -12.33 -7.19
C ALA A 13 1.80 -13.84 -7.34
N ALA A 14 1.91 -14.61 -6.25
CA ALA A 14 1.59 -16.04 -6.25
C ALA A 14 0.09 -16.35 -6.44
N GLU A 15 -0.80 -15.46 -6.01
CA GLU A 15 -2.26 -15.57 -6.20
C GLU A 15 -2.72 -15.18 -7.62
N GLY A 16 -1.80 -14.80 -8.51
CA GLY A 16 -2.08 -14.53 -9.93
C GLY A 16 -2.44 -13.07 -10.25
N PHE A 17 -2.15 -12.14 -9.35
CA PHE A 17 -2.20 -10.71 -9.66
C PHE A 17 -1.13 -10.37 -10.71
N ALA A 18 -1.51 -9.68 -11.78
CA ALA A 18 -0.70 -9.50 -12.98
C ALA A 18 0.61 -8.72 -12.74
N GLU A 19 0.60 -7.77 -11.79
CA GLU A 19 1.76 -6.97 -11.41
C GLU A 19 1.55 -6.43 -9.99
N ALA A 20 2.47 -6.73 -9.08
CA ALA A 20 2.49 -6.20 -7.72
C ALA A 20 3.83 -5.49 -7.53
N GLU A 21 3.85 -4.18 -7.74
CA GLU A 21 5.05 -3.34 -7.61
C GLU A 21 4.96 -2.44 -6.37
N LEU A 22 6.13 -2.22 -5.76
CA LEU A 22 6.32 -1.27 -4.69
C LEU A 22 6.92 0.01 -5.27
N ASP A 23 6.11 1.05 -5.43
CA ASP A 23 6.56 2.31 -6.03
C ASP A 23 7.51 3.09 -5.10
N GLN A 24 7.19 3.19 -3.80
CA GLN A 24 8.07 3.85 -2.83
C GLN A 24 7.82 3.34 -1.40
N ILE A 25 8.90 3.17 -0.63
CA ILE A 25 8.87 3.09 0.84
C ILE A 25 9.64 4.30 1.37
N GLY A 26 9.02 5.04 2.28
CA GLY A 26 9.63 6.16 2.98
C GLY A 26 9.35 6.07 4.47
N ASP A 27 10.23 6.68 5.27
CA ASP A 27 9.97 6.90 6.68
C ASP A 27 9.07 8.12 6.84
N MET A 28 8.05 7.99 7.69
CA MET A 28 7.18 9.12 8.03
C MET A 28 7.85 9.94 9.13
N GLU A 29 8.05 11.23 8.90
CA GLU A 29 8.59 12.15 9.92
C GLU A 29 7.55 12.55 10.98
N GLY A 30 6.29 12.15 10.81
CA GLY A 30 5.19 12.42 11.73
C GLY A 30 3.82 12.22 11.08
N GLU A 31 2.76 12.57 11.82
CA GLU A 31 1.40 12.66 11.28
C GLU A 31 1.32 13.82 10.27
N PRO A 32 0.79 13.60 9.07
CA PRO A 32 0.58 14.67 8.09
C PRO A 32 -0.60 15.57 8.49
N ASP A 33 -0.48 16.87 8.22
CA ASP A 33 -1.50 17.85 8.63
C ASP A 33 -2.66 18.02 7.62
N GLU A 34 -2.46 17.63 6.36
CA GLU A 34 -3.39 17.91 5.25
C GLU A 34 -4.15 16.67 4.78
N GLU A 35 -5.41 16.88 4.39
CA GLU A 35 -6.20 15.86 3.70
C GLU A 35 -5.81 15.78 2.21
N PRO A 36 -5.80 14.57 1.60
CA PRO A 36 -6.30 13.29 2.12
C PRO A 36 -5.28 12.46 2.92
N HIS A 37 -4.08 13.00 3.14
CA HIS A 37 -2.97 12.26 3.73
C HIS A 37 -3.20 11.94 5.22
N LEU A 38 -3.83 12.87 5.96
CA LEU A 38 -4.24 12.66 7.34
C LEU A 38 -5.19 11.45 7.48
N SER A 39 -6.23 11.38 6.65
CA SER A 39 -7.16 10.24 6.67
C SER A 39 -6.48 8.92 6.30
N ALA A 40 -5.60 8.91 5.29
CA ALA A 40 -4.84 7.71 4.92
C ALA A 40 -3.90 7.24 6.04
N TYR A 41 -3.27 8.19 6.75
CA TYR A 41 -2.42 7.90 7.91
C TYR A 41 -3.21 7.26 9.06
N GLN A 42 -4.37 7.81 9.40
CA GLN A 42 -5.22 7.25 10.45
C GLN A 42 -5.73 5.85 10.09
N GLY A 43 -6.18 5.64 8.86
CA GLY A 43 -6.56 4.31 8.38
C GLY A 43 -5.41 3.29 8.52
N ALA A 44 -4.18 3.67 8.12
CA ALA A 44 -3.02 2.79 8.26
C ALA A 44 -2.70 2.43 9.73
N LEU A 45 -2.83 3.38 10.67
CA LEU A 45 -2.66 3.13 12.11
C LEU A 45 -3.73 2.18 12.68
N GLU A 46 -4.95 2.27 12.16
CA GLU A 46 -6.06 1.37 12.51
C GLU A 46 -5.94 -0.01 11.84
N GLY A 47 -4.92 -0.21 10.98
CA GLY A 47 -4.69 -1.44 10.24
C GLY A 47 -5.56 -1.57 9.00
N GLU A 48 -6.13 -0.47 8.53
CA GLU A 48 -6.89 -0.43 7.28
C GLU A 48 -5.95 -0.52 6.08
N VAL A 49 -6.27 -1.45 5.17
CA VAL A 49 -5.56 -1.63 3.90
C VAL A 49 -6.58 -1.50 2.79
N SER A 50 -6.37 -0.54 1.89
CA SER A 50 -7.21 -0.35 0.70
C SER A 50 -6.47 -0.90 -0.53
N ILE A 51 -7.10 -1.83 -1.23
CA ILE A 51 -6.62 -2.32 -2.53
C ILE A 51 -7.43 -1.61 -3.60
N VAL A 52 -6.77 -0.83 -4.46
CA VAL A 52 -7.41 -0.17 -5.61
C VAL A 52 -7.10 -0.97 -6.86
N THR A 53 -8.12 -1.64 -7.41
CA THR A 53 -8.03 -2.33 -8.71
C THR A 53 -8.59 -1.43 -9.80
N PHE A 54 -7.84 -1.24 -10.88
CA PHE A 54 -8.34 -0.58 -12.09
C PHE A 54 -8.68 -1.65 -13.13
N ASP A 55 -9.93 -1.66 -13.60
CA ASP A 55 -10.26 -2.37 -14.83
C ASP A 55 -9.79 -1.51 -16.01
N GLU A 56 -8.63 -1.83 -16.60
CA GLU A 56 -8.23 -1.23 -17.88
C GLU A 56 -9.09 -1.82 -19.01
N PRO A 57 -9.86 -0.99 -19.76
CA PRO A 57 -10.57 -1.47 -20.93
C PRO A 57 -9.56 -1.78 -22.05
N PHE A 58 -9.60 -3.03 -22.56
CA PHE A 58 -8.84 -3.48 -23.73
C PHE A 58 -9.19 -2.73 -25.02
#